data_AF-A0A950EZU4-F1
#
_entry.id   AF-A0A950EZU4-F1
#
_cell.length_a   1.000
_cell.length_b   1.000
_cell.length_c   1.000
_cell.angle_alpha   90.00
_cell.angle_beta   90.00
_cell.angle_gamma   90.00
#
_symmetry.space_group_name_H-M   'P 1'
#
loop_
_entity.id
_entity.type
_entity.pdbx_description
1 polymer ?
#
loop_
_entity_poly.entity_id
_entity_poly.type
_entity_poly.pdbx_seq_one_letter_code
_entity_poly.pdbx_strand_id
1 'polypeptide(L)'
;MEEPTLQPQPSAPAQASGDSLNEYRHLLPPSLAAQPQFQLQPRKDVRRTGGAVGIGAALIALALKFKGALLFLLNFKWIAIGLKLLASSGSLLASIWLWSLYFGWSFATGFVLLILVHELGHVAASRA
;
A
#
# COMPACT_ATOMS: atom_id res chain seq x y z
N MET A 1 66.45 -16.18 20.90
CA MET A 1 65.58 -15.34 21.74
C MET A 1 64.26 -15.30 21.01
N GLU A 2 63.36 -16.23 21.33
CA GLU A 2 62.03 -16.26 20.73
C GLU A 2 61.05 -15.63 21.72
N GLU A 3 60.39 -14.56 21.30
CA GLU A 3 59.35 -13.87 22.05
C GLU A 3 58.07 -14.73 22.02
N PRO A 4 57.37 -14.96 23.14
CA PRO A 4 56.12 -15.70 23.13
C PRO A 4 55.01 -14.78 22.64
N THR A 5 54.70 -14.86 21.35
CA THR A 5 53.58 -14.17 20.71
C THR A 5 52.26 -14.66 21.34
N LEU A 6 51.73 -13.91 22.32
CA LEU A 6 50.38 -14.12 22.84
C LEU A 6 49.37 -13.76 21.74
N GLN A 7 48.88 -14.77 21.03
CA GLN A 7 47.75 -14.60 20.13
C GLN A 7 46.48 -14.36 20.96
N PRO A 8 45.66 -13.35 20.64
CA PRO A 8 44.37 -13.16 21.30
C PRO A 8 43.47 -14.33 20.95
N GLN A 9 43.12 -15.11 21.98
CA GLN A 9 42.15 -16.19 21.88
C GLN A 9 40.83 -15.59 21.37
N PRO A 10 40.32 -16.03 20.20
CA PRO A 10 39.02 -15.59 19.75
C PRO A 10 38.01 -16.12 20.75
N SER A 11 37.41 -15.23 21.53
CA SER A 11 36.24 -15.53 22.35
C SER A 11 35.19 -16.11 21.42
N ALA A 12 35.04 -17.45 21.49
CA ALA A 12 34.04 -18.18 20.75
C ALA A 12 32.68 -17.47 20.92
N PRO A 13 31.87 -17.33 19.86
CA PRO A 13 30.50 -16.86 20.03
C PRO A 13 29.87 -17.81 21.05
N ALA A 14 29.46 -17.26 22.19
CA ALA A 14 28.80 -17.98 23.26
C ALA A 14 27.77 -18.89 22.61
N GLN A 15 28.05 -20.19 22.63
CA GLN A 15 27.13 -21.19 22.14
C GLN A 15 25.86 -20.93 22.91
N ALA A 16 24.82 -20.47 22.22
CA ALA A 16 23.50 -20.28 22.77
C ALA A 16 22.99 -21.67 23.11
N SER A 17 23.43 -22.18 24.26
CA SER A 17 22.85 -23.31 24.96
C SER A 17 21.37 -23.02 25.02
N GLY A 18 20.58 -23.93 24.42
CA GLY A 18 19.18 -23.75 24.05
C GLY A 18 18.20 -23.56 25.21
N ASP A 19 18.70 -23.12 26.36
CA ASP A 19 17.97 -22.95 27.61
C ASP A 19 18.30 -21.65 28.35
N SER A 20 19.15 -20.78 27.79
CA SER A 20 19.49 -19.49 28.40
C SER A 20 18.25 -18.63 28.69
N LEU A 21 17.23 -18.65 27.83
CA LEU A 21 15.97 -17.95 28.06
C LEU A 21 15.17 -18.50 29.26
N ASN A 22 15.30 -19.80 29.57
CA ASN A 22 14.67 -20.40 30.74
C ASN A 22 15.46 -20.10 32.02
N GLU A 23 16.78 -20.00 31.91
CA GLU A 23 17.63 -19.56 33.01
C GLU A 23 17.24 -18.15 33.49
N TYR A 24 16.92 -17.20 32.63
CA TYR A 24 16.48 -15.86 33.07
C TYR A 24 14.98 -15.76 33.43
N ARG A 25 14.19 -16.82 33.21
CA ARG A 25 12.72 -16.80 33.41
C ARG A 25 12.31 -16.59 34.86
N HIS A 26 13.13 -17.03 35.81
CA HIS A 26 12.87 -16.86 37.24
C HIS A 26 13.11 -15.43 37.76
N LEU A 27 13.81 -14.59 36.97
CA LEU A 27 14.05 -13.19 37.28
C LEU A 27 12.90 -12.28 36.81
N LEU A 28 12.01 -12.80 35.95
CA LEU A 28 10.85 -12.03 35.50
C LEU A 28 9.84 -11.91 36.64
N PRO A 29 9.34 -10.71 36.93
CA PRO A 29 8.21 -10.55 37.83
C PRO A 29 7.01 -11.35 37.29
N PRO A 30 6.17 -11.93 38.16
CA PRO A 30 5.07 -12.81 37.75
C PRO A 30 4.09 -12.14 36.77
N SER A 31 4.03 -10.81 36.77
CA SER A 31 3.27 -10.00 35.82
C SER A 31 3.72 -10.12 34.37
N LEU A 32 5.01 -10.39 34.09
CA LEU A 32 5.53 -10.65 32.74
C LEU A 32 5.52 -12.14 32.37
N ALA A 33 5.54 -13.04 33.36
CA ALA A 33 5.48 -14.48 33.12
C ALA A 33 4.09 -14.93 32.60
N ALA A 34 3.03 -14.23 33.03
CA ALA A 34 1.69 -14.38 32.49
C ALA A 34 1.58 -13.66 31.14
N GLN A 35 1.69 -14.40 30.04
CA GLN A 35 1.39 -13.86 28.72
C GLN A 35 -0.09 -13.43 28.68
N PRO A 36 -0.40 -12.14 28.46
CA PRO A 36 -1.77 -11.74 28.20
C PRO A 36 -2.26 -12.53 27.00
N GLN A 37 -3.37 -13.24 27.15
CA GLN A 37 -4.03 -13.89 26.03
C GLN A 37 -4.54 -12.80 25.09
N PHE A 38 -3.69 -12.36 24.15
CA PHE A 38 -4.09 -11.47 23.07
C PHE A 38 -5.09 -12.21 22.20
N GLN A 39 -6.37 -12.07 22.52
CA GLN A 39 -7.45 -12.49 21.63
C GLN A 39 -7.41 -11.57 20.41
N LEU A 40 -6.76 -12.05 19.36
CA LEU A 40 -6.86 -11.49 18.03
C LEU A 40 -8.31 -11.65 17.60
N GLN A 41 -9.14 -10.63 17.83
CA GLN A 41 -10.47 -10.62 17.24
C GLN A 41 -10.28 -10.64 15.72
N PRO A 42 -10.85 -11.64 15.01
CA PRO A 42 -10.75 -11.70 13.57
C PRO A 42 -11.36 -10.41 13.03
N ARG A 43 -10.52 -9.56 12.44
CA ARG A 43 -10.98 -8.37 11.75
C ARG A 43 -11.95 -8.87 10.68
N LYS A 44 -13.24 -8.55 10.85
CA LYS A 44 -14.25 -8.82 9.82
C LYS A 44 -13.81 -8.12 8.54
N ASP A 45 -13.25 -8.90 7.62
CA ASP A 45 -12.86 -8.42 6.30
C ASP A 45 -14.13 -8.15 5.51
N VAL A 46 -14.70 -6.96 5.73
CA VAL A 46 -15.78 -6.45 4.90
C VAL A 46 -15.16 -6.14 3.55
N ARG A 47 -15.23 -7.12 2.65
CA ARG A 47 -14.88 -6.97 1.24
C ARG A 47 -15.74 -5.85 0.66
N ARG A 48 -15.17 -4.65 0.56
CA ARG A 48 -15.79 -3.49 -0.10
C ARG A 48 -15.77 -3.67 -1.62
N THR A 49 -16.47 -4.67 -2.12
CA THR A 49 -16.70 -4.89 -3.56
C THR A 49 -17.74 -3.94 -4.16
N GLY A 50 -18.46 -3.18 -3.32
CA GLY A 50 -19.56 -2.32 -3.74
C GLY A 50 -19.17 -1.09 -4.57
N GLY A 51 -17.92 -0.60 -4.48
CA GLY A 51 -17.51 0.63 -5.16
C GLY A 51 -17.44 0.50 -6.69
N ALA A 52 -16.75 -0.53 -7.19
CA ALA A 52 -16.60 -0.75 -8.63
C ALA A 52 -17.90 -1.22 -9.29
N VAL A 53 -18.68 -2.06 -8.60
CA VAL A 53 -20.01 -2.51 -9.06
C VAL A 53 -20.99 -1.34 -9.08
N GLY A 54 -20.95 -0.45 -8.07
CA GLY A 54 -21.78 0.74 -8.01
C GLY A 54 -21.47 1.74 -9.13
N ILE A 55 -20.19 2.01 -9.41
CA ILE A 55 -19.79 2.88 -10.53
C ILE A 55 -20.18 2.25 -11.87
N GLY A 56 -19.92 0.95 -12.05
CA GLY A 56 -20.30 0.23 -13.27
C GLY A 56 -21.80 0.27 -13.53
N ALA A 57 -22.60 -0.01 -12.49
CA ALA A 57 -24.06 0.06 -12.58
C ALA A 57 -24.56 1.49 -12.86
N ALA A 58 -23.96 2.51 -12.24
CA ALA A 58 -24.30 3.91 -12.48
C ALA A 58 -23.98 4.35 -13.92
N LEU A 59 -22.81 3.99 -14.44
CA LEU A 59 -22.42 4.30 -15.82
C LEU A 59 -23.33 3.60 -16.85
N ILE A 60 -23.68 2.34 -16.61
CA ILE A 60 -24.62 1.59 -17.46
C ILE A 60 -26.02 2.23 -17.40
N ALA A 61 -26.52 2.56 -16.21
CA ALA A 61 -27.80 3.22 -16.05
C ALA A 61 -27.83 4.59 -16.73
N LEU A 62 -26.75 5.37 -16.63
CA LEU A 62 -26.61 6.67 -17.29
C LEU A 62 -26.57 6.53 -18.82
N ALA A 63 -25.82 5.54 -19.34
CA ALA A 63 -25.74 5.25 -20.77
C ALA A 63 -27.10 4.84 -21.37
N LEU A 64 -27.89 4.04 -20.63
CA LEU A 64 -29.23 3.64 -21.04
C LEU A 64 -30.24 4.79 -20.97
N LYS A 65 -30.15 5.64 -19.95
CA LYS A 65 -31.04 6.79 -19.73
C LYS A 65 -30.79 7.92 -20.74
N PHE A 66 -29.54 8.09 -21.21
CA PHE A 66 -29.11 9.21 -22.05
C PHE A 66 -28.46 8.76 -23.37
N LYS A 67 -29.16 7.96 -24.19
CA LYS A 67 -28.71 7.54 -25.54
C LYS A 67 -28.20 8.70 -26.42
N GLY A 68 -28.76 9.91 -26.29
CA GLY A 68 -28.30 11.11 -27.00
C GLY A 68 -27.00 11.72 -26.46
N ALA A 69 -26.79 11.73 -25.14
CA ALA A 69 -25.52 12.16 -24.54
C ALA A 69 -24.40 11.16 -24.84
N LEU A 70 -24.74 9.87 -24.96
CA LEU A 70 -23.81 8.83 -25.36
C LEU A 70 -23.34 9.02 -26.81
N LEU A 71 -24.25 9.34 -27.74
CA LEU A 71 -23.87 9.72 -29.11
C LEU A 71 -23.04 11.02 -29.16
N PHE A 72 -23.37 12.00 -28.32
CA PHE A 72 -22.62 13.25 -28.21
C PHE A 72 -21.20 13.03 -27.67
N LEU A 73 -21.04 12.19 -26.66
CA LEU A 73 -19.74 11.82 -26.09
C LEU A 73 -18.93 10.91 -27.03
N LEU A 74 -19.60 10.06 -27.82
CA LEU A 74 -19.01 9.18 -28.82
C LEU A 74 -18.89 9.83 -30.20
N ASN A 75 -19.01 11.17 -30.30
CA ASN A 75 -18.64 11.87 -31.51
C ASN A 75 -17.11 11.85 -31.66
N PHE A 76 -16.62 11.53 -32.86
CA PHE A 76 -15.20 11.37 -33.18
C PHE A 76 -14.34 12.57 -32.73
N LYS A 77 -14.91 13.78 -32.79
CA LYS A 77 -14.25 15.01 -32.35
C LYS A 77 -13.95 15.04 -30.85
N TRP A 78 -14.88 14.56 -30.02
CA TRP A 78 -14.70 14.48 -28.57
C TRP A 78 -13.82 13.30 -28.17
N ILE A 79 -13.90 12.18 -28.89
CA ILE A 79 -13.00 11.03 -28.72
C ILE A 79 -11.55 11.43 -28.99
N ALA A 80 -11.28 12.20 -30.04
CA ALA A 80 -9.92 12.66 -30.37
C ALA A 80 -9.33 13.59 -29.29
N ILE A 81 -10.16 14.47 -28.72
CA ILE A 81 -9.77 15.32 -27.58
C ILE A 81 -9.53 14.46 -26.35
N GLY A 82 -10.46 13.54 -26.03
CA GLY A 82 -10.35 12.60 -24.92
C GLY A 82 -9.11 11.73 -25.01
N LEU A 83 -8.74 11.25 -26.20
CA LEU A 83 -7.56 10.42 -26.41
C LEU A 83 -6.26 11.20 -26.24
N LYS A 84 -6.22 12.49 -26.61
CA LYS A 84 -5.07 13.37 -26.31
C LYS A 84 -4.88 13.58 -24.81
N LEU A 85 -5.97 13.81 -24.10
CA LEU A 85 -5.95 13.90 -22.63
C LEU A 85 -5.54 12.58 -22.00
N LEU A 86 -6.09 11.46 -22.48
CA LEU A 86 -5.77 10.12 -22.03
C LEU A 86 -4.36 9.69 -22.40
N ALA A 87 -3.76 10.20 -23.48
CA ALA A 87 -2.35 9.94 -23.77
C ALA A 87 -1.43 10.60 -22.74
N SER A 88 -1.82 11.79 -22.25
CA SER A 88 -1.06 12.54 -21.25
C SER A 88 -1.29 12.04 -19.82
N SER A 89 -2.53 11.70 -19.46
CA SER A 89 -2.89 11.12 -18.15
C SER A 89 -2.87 9.57 -18.14
N GLY A 90 -2.58 8.94 -19.27
CA GLY A 90 -2.77 7.50 -19.46
C GLY A 90 -1.82 6.65 -18.64
N SER A 91 -0.58 7.09 -18.46
CA SER A 91 0.37 6.44 -17.55
C SER A 91 -0.12 6.49 -16.09
N LEU A 92 -0.74 7.60 -15.70
CA LEU A 92 -1.31 7.80 -14.38
C LEU A 92 -2.58 6.95 -14.18
N LEU A 93 -3.47 6.87 -15.16
CA LEU A 93 -4.63 5.98 -15.12
C LEU A 93 -4.24 4.50 -15.17
N ALA A 94 -3.23 4.13 -15.96
CA ALA A 94 -2.70 2.77 -16.00
C ALA A 94 -2.13 2.36 -14.64
N SER A 95 -1.48 3.31 -13.94
CA SER A 95 -1.04 3.10 -12.57
C SER A 95 -2.21 2.83 -11.62
N ILE A 96 -3.27 3.65 -11.64
CA ILE A 96 -4.48 3.39 -10.83
C ILE A 96 -5.05 2.00 -11.13
N TRP A 97 -5.14 1.63 -12.41
CA TRP A 97 -5.69 0.36 -12.83
C TRP A 97 -4.88 -0.82 -12.30
N LEU A 98 -3.56 -0.83 -12.49
CA LEU A 98 -2.67 -1.89 -11.98
C LEU A 98 -2.72 -1.96 -10.45
N TRP A 99 -2.55 -0.84 -9.75
CA TRP A 99 -2.52 -0.82 -8.27
C TRP A 99 -3.89 -1.18 -7.66
N SER A 100 -4.99 -0.90 -8.37
CA SER A 100 -6.32 -1.29 -7.92
C SER A 100 -6.52 -2.80 -7.93
N LEU A 101 -5.85 -3.56 -8.80
CA LEU A 101 -5.99 -5.02 -8.84
C LEU A 101 -5.41 -5.67 -7.58
N TYR A 102 -4.33 -5.11 -7.04
CA TYR A 102 -3.63 -5.66 -5.88
C TYR A 102 -4.12 -5.12 -4.54
N PHE A 103 -4.44 -3.82 -4.46
CA PHE A 103 -4.74 -3.13 -3.19
C PHE A 103 -6.18 -2.59 -3.10
N GLY A 104 -6.94 -2.67 -4.18
CA GLY A 104 -8.29 -2.12 -4.27
C GLY A 104 -8.32 -0.64 -4.66
N TRP A 105 -9.50 -0.22 -5.13
CA TRP A 105 -9.69 1.09 -5.77
C TRP A 105 -9.43 2.28 -4.84
N SER A 106 -9.81 2.17 -3.57
CA SER A 106 -9.61 3.25 -2.58
C SER A 106 -8.15 3.55 -2.30
N PHE A 107 -7.28 2.53 -2.35
CA PHE A 107 -5.84 2.71 -2.18
C PHE A 107 -5.23 3.32 -3.43
N ALA A 108 -5.55 2.77 -4.61
CA ALA A 108 -4.99 3.22 -5.88
C ALA A 108 -5.32 4.69 -6.20
N THR A 109 -6.56 5.12 -5.98
CA THR A 109 -6.92 6.54 -6.17
C THR A 109 -6.25 7.44 -5.15
N GLY A 110 -6.19 7.04 -3.88
CA GLY A 110 -5.51 7.79 -2.83
C GLY A 110 -4.02 7.99 -3.12
N PHE A 111 -3.33 6.92 -3.52
CA PHE A 111 -1.91 6.95 -3.88
C PHE A 111 -1.61 7.94 -5.00
N VAL A 112 -2.43 7.91 -6.05
CA VAL A 112 -2.26 8.79 -7.21
C VAL A 112 -2.62 10.25 -6.90
N LEU A 113 -3.66 10.50 -6.09
CA LEU A 113 -3.93 11.85 -5.57
C LEU A 113 -2.77 12.36 -4.71
N LEU A 114 -2.15 11.50 -3.92
CA LEU A 114 -1.02 11.88 -3.06
C LEU A 114 0.18 12.33 -3.90
N ILE A 115 0.48 11.62 -5.00
CA ILE A 115 1.51 12.04 -5.97
C ILE A 115 1.13 13.35 -6.65
N LEU A 116 -0.14 13.55 -7.03
CA LEU A 116 -0.58 14.81 -7.63
C LEU A 116 -0.36 15.99 -6.68
N VAL A 117 -0.74 15.84 -5.41
CA VAL A 117 -0.52 16.87 -4.37
C VAL A 117 0.98 17.05 -4.09
N HIS A 118 1.78 15.98 -4.16
CA HIS A 118 3.23 16.05 -4.00
C HIS A 118 3.87 16.93 -5.08
N GLU A 119 3.51 16.72 -6.34
CA GLU A 119 3.99 17.53 -7.46
C GLU A 119 3.49 18.98 -7.38
N LEU A 120 2.22 19.18 -7.02
CA LEU A 120 1.67 20.53 -6.77
C LEU A 120 2.36 21.23 -5.60
N GLY A 121 2.78 20.49 -4.58
CA GLY A 121 3.55 21.00 -3.44
C GLY A 121 4.91 21.55 -3.86
N HIS A 122 5.62 20.85 -4.75
CA HIS A 122 6.88 21.34 -5.32
C HIS A 122 6.68 22.63 -6.14
N VAL A 123 5.59 22.72 -6.90
CA VAL A 123 5.25 23.93 -7.68
C VAL A 123 4.83 25.09 -6.78
N ALA A 124 4.09 24.83 -5.71
CA ALA A 124 3.71 25.85 -4.74
C ALA A 124 4.94 26.37 -3.98
N ALA A 125 5.85 25.48 -3.58
CA ALA A 125 7.08 25.85 -2.88
C ALA A 125 8.04 26.68 -3.76
N SER A 126 8.07 26.44 -5.07
CA SER A 126 8.88 27.23 -6.02
C SER A 126 8.22 28.56 -6.42
N ARG A 127 6.97 28.81 -6.02
CA ARG A 127 6.24 30.07 -6.27
C ARG A 127 6.14 30.98 -5.04
N ALA A 128 6.48 30.50 -3.85
CA ALA A 128 6.53 31.28 -2.61
C ALA A 128 7.91 31.93 -2.43
#